data_AF-A0A3S1CMT2-F1
#
_entry.id   AF-A0A3S1CMT2-F1
#
_cell.length_a   1.000
_cell.length_b   1.000
_cell.length_c   1.000
_cell.angle_alpha   90.00
_cell.angle_beta   90.00
_cell.angle_gamma   90.00
#
_symmetry.space_group_name_H-M   'P 1'
#
loop_
_entity.id
_entity.type
_entity.pdbx_description
1 polymer ?
#
loop_
_entity_poly.entity_id
_entity_poly.type
_entity_poly.pdbx_seq_one_letter_code
_entity_poly.pdbx_strand_id
1 'polypeptide(L)'
;MSEHRLGQIVIERPRNGRRISQKKVTGYKKFLSQITQEASEDGLFSHYLIKNKWRTKYFSDNLSPLERWLKSKVGQPWDAVYSELCQKIETKTLAGQHLISHLWQMVERHVIFIDRLPYSRHNLYHAYPLGKWKDALYVHPETGILCLAKKLPKIPKKKPDDLVVVDKYKEYRKINDLWYLLTFDIPCGAIDKKLHSEIRNIDGSIYIARRRQCNKKEIKLILQQIK
;
A
#
# COMPACT_ATOMS: atom_id res chain seq x y z
N MET A 1 21.99 18.38 19.31
CA MET A 1 20.55 18.03 19.33
C MET A 1 20.19 17.75 20.77
N SER A 2 19.19 18.42 21.35
CA SER A 2 18.85 18.24 22.77
C SER A 2 18.48 16.80 23.07
N GLU A 3 18.95 16.30 24.23
CA GLU A 3 18.76 14.94 24.76
C GLU A 3 17.31 14.62 25.17
N HIS A 4 16.33 15.10 24.42
CA HIS A 4 14.96 14.68 24.66
C HIS A 4 14.84 13.19 24.32
N ARG A 5 14.33 12.40 25.28
CA ARG A 5 14.25 10.94 25.22
C ARG A 5 13.48 10.53 23.96
N LEU A 6 14.14 9.80 23.05
CA LEU A 6 13.52 9.26 21.81
C LEU A 6 12.17 8.57 22.09
N GLY A 7 12.02 7.91 23.25
CA GLY A 7 10.78 7.29 23.67
C GLY A 7 9.62 8.27 23.98
N GLN A 8 9.91 9.48 24.46
CA GLN A 8 8.89 10.51 24.77
C GLN A 8 8.50 11.30 23.51
N ILE A 9 9.47 11.68 22.67
CA ILE A 9 9.21 12.50 21.49
C ILE A 9 8.32 11.77 20.46
N VAL A 10 8.42 10.44 20.38
CA VAL A 10 7.70 9.65 19.37
C VAL A 10 6.21 9.49 19.70
N ILE A 11 5.80 9.63 20.97
CA ILE A 11 4.42 9.35 21.43
C ILE A 11 3.54 10.61 21.66
N GLU A 12 4.12 11.81 21.78
CA GLU A 12 3.43 12.97 22.38
C GLU A 12 2.62 13.86 21.42
N ARG A 13 2.30 13.41 20.21
CA ARG A 13 1.52 14.24 19.28
C ARG A 13 0.02 14.23 19.62
N PRO A 14 -0.67 15.38 19.62
CA PRO A 14 -2.11 15.42 19.82
C PRO A 14 -2.85 14.58 18.78
N ARG A 15 -3.71 13.65 19.22
CA ARG A 15 -4.51 12.77 18.34
C ARG A 15 -5.16 13.56 17.21
N ASN A 16 -5.09 13.00 16.02
CA ASN A 16 -5.79 13.55 14.88
C ASN A 16 -7.30 13.47 15.07
N GLY A 17 -8.04 14.32 14.36
CA GLY A 17 -9.49 14.38 14.46
C GLY A 17 -10.03 14.88 15.81
N ARG A 18 -9.17 15.45 16.68
CA ARG A 18 -9.61 16.03 17.97
C ARG A 18 -10.68 17.12 17.84
N ARG A 19 -10.67 17.84 16.71
CA ARG A 19 -11.64 18.91 16.40
C ARG A 19 -12.94 18.39 15.80
N ILE A 20 -12.99 17.10 15.44
CA ILE A 20 -14.16 16.46 14.82
C ILE A 20 -14.98 15.81 15.93
N SER A 21 -16.08 16.46 16.28
CA SER A 21 -17.05 15.91 17.21
C SER A 21 -17.71 14.66 16.62
N GLN A 22 -17.73 13.55 17.35
CA GLN A 22 -18.41 12.32 16.93
C GLN A 22 -19.89 12.55 16.63
N LYS A 23 -20.56 13.47 17.34
CA LYS A 23 -21.96 13.81 17.11
C LYS A 23 -22.23 14.41 15.73
N LYS A 24 -21.20 14.95 15.07
CA LYS A 24 -21.28 15.53 13.72
C LYS A 24 -21.01 14.52 12.60
N VAL A 25 -20.68 13.27 12.92
CA VAL A 25 -20.49 12.22 11.92
C VAL A 25 -21.84 11.79 11.36
N THR A 26 -21.96 11.75 10.03
CA THR A 26 -23.18 11.32 9.35
C THR A 26 -23.60 9.93 9.83
N GLY A 27 -24.90 9.77 10.13
CA GLY A 27 -25.44 8.51 10.63
C GLY A 27 -25.21 8.24 12.13
N TYR A 28 -24.56 9.14 12.88
CA TYR A 28 -24.27 8.98 14.31
C TYR A 28 -25.52 8.61 15.14
N LYS A 29 -26.61 9.37 15.01
CA LYS A 29 -27.83 9.15 15.81
C LYS A 29 -28.52 7.84 15.48
N LYS A 30 -28.63 7.51 14.19
CA LYS A 30 -29.27 6.28 13.69
C LYS A 30 -28.52 5.05 14.19
N PHE A 31 -27.20 5.05 14.09
CA PHE A 31 -26.36 3.94 14.54
C PHE A 31 -26.43 3.73 16.06
N LEU A 32 -26.39 4.82 16.83
CA LEU A 32 -26.52 4.73 18.29
C LEU A 32 -27.89 4.18 18.70
N SER A 33 -28.98 4.62 18.06
CA SER A 33 -30.32 4.09 18.31
C SER A 33 -30.41 2.60 18.04
N GLN A 34 -29.82 2.13 16.95
CA GLN A 34 -29.83 0.72 16.56
C GLN A 34 -29.08 -0.15 17.57
N ILE A 35 -27.86 0.23 17.97
CA ILE A 35 -27.12 -0.54 18.98
C ILE A 35 -27.84 -0.55 20.31
N THR A 36 -28.42 0.58 20.74
CA THR A 36 -29.15 0.64 21.99
C THR A 36 -30.33 -0.32 21.98
N GLN A 37 -31.06 -0.42 20.87
CA GLN A 37 -32.17 -1.35 20.72
C GLN A 37 -31.70 -2.81 20.76
N GLU A 38 -30.69 -3.17 19.98
CA GLU A 38 -30.10 -4.52 19.94
C GLU A 38 -29.58 -4.95 21.32
N ALA A 39 -28.83 -4.07 22.00
CA ALA A 39 -28.36 -4.33 23.37
C ALA A 39 -29.51 -4.45 24.39
N SER A 40 -30.68 -3.87 24.09
CA SER A 40 -31.86 -3.99 24.92
C SER A 40 -32.56 -5.33 24.80
N GLU A 41 -32.56 -5.88 23.60
CA GLU A 41 -33.16 -7.18 23.27
C GLU A 41 -32.28 -8.33 23.79
N ASP A 42 -30.95 -8.18 23.76
CA ASP A 42 -30.00 -9.23 24.18
C ASP A 42 -29.80 -9.35 25.70
N GLY A 43 -30.36 -8.46 26.52
CA GLY A 43 -30.24 -8.49 27.99
C GLY A 43 -28.82 -8.22 28.55
N LEU A 44 -27.83 -7.93 27.69
CA LEU A 44 -26.43 -7.65 28.04
C LEU A 44 -26.18 -6.18 28.41
N PHE A 45 -27.10 -5.59 29.16
CA PHE A 45 -27.04 -4.18 29.53
C PHE A 45 -25.94 -3.89 30.54
N SER A 46 -24.77 -3.49 30.05
CA SER A 46 -24.06 -2.40 30.72
C SER A 46 -23.97 -1.21 29.77
N HIS A 47 -24.57 -0.09 30.19
CA HIS A 47 -24.55 1.17 29.47
C HIS A 47 -23.11 1.65 29.15
N TYR A 48 -22.11 1.11 29.84
CA TYR A 48 -20.68 1.35 29.66
C TYR A 48 -20.04 0.59 28.48
N LEU A 49 -20.75 -0.36 27.84
CA LEU A 49 -20.22 -1.16 26.73
C LEU A 49 -20.64 -0.67 25.33
N ILE A 50 -21.66 0.18 25.22
CA ILE A 50 -22.13 0.72 23.94
C ILE A 50 -21.12 1.74 23.42
N LYS A 51 -20.14 1.25 22.66
CA LYS A 51 -19.11 2.08 22.00
C LYS A 51 -19.49 2.31 20.56
N ASN A 52 -19.49 3.58 20.15
CA ASN A 52 -19.69 3.93 18.75
C ASN A 52 -18.55 3.35 17.87
N LYS A 53 -18.92 2.71 16.75
CA LYS A 53 -18.01 2.18 15.73
C LYS A 53 -17.24 3.30 15.00
N TRP A 54 -17.86 4.46 14.85
CA TRP A 54 -17.31 5.61 14.13
C TRP A 54 -16.42 6.45 15.06
N ARG A 55 -15.13 6.10 15.10
CA ARG A 55 -14.10 6.85 15.83
C ARG A 55 -13.64 8.04 14.99
N THR A 56 -13.75 9.26 15.53
CA THR A 56 -13.20 10.46 14.87
C THR A 56 -11.75 10.71 15.24
N LYS A 57 -11.29 10.20 16.40
CA LYS A 57 -9.94 10.38 16.90
C LYS A 57 -9.06 9.18 16.55
N TYR A 58 -7.87 9.43 16.04
CA TYR A 58 -6.88 8.41 15.72
C TYR A 58 -5.49 8.81 16.23
N PHE A 59 -4.66 7.81 16.49
CA PHE A 59 -3.27 8.02 16.90
C PHE A 59 -2.51 8.77 15.80
N SER A 60 -1.56 9.58 16.22
CA SER A 60 -0.82 10.49 15.34
C SER A 60 0.64 10.53 15.78
N ASP A 61 1.25 9.36 15.92
CA ASP A 61 2.60 9.22 16.46
C ASP A 61 3.62 10.04 15.65
N ASN A 62 4.61 10.60 16.34
CA ASN A 62 5.66 11.39 15.72
C ASN A 62 6.84 10.49 15.33
N LEU A 63 6.71 9.84 14.19
CA LEU A 63 7.66 8.83 13.73
C LEU A 63 8.95 9.39 13.09
N SER A 64 8.97 10.67 12.72
CA SER A 64 10.12 11.29 12.03
C SER A 64 11.45 11.20 12.79
N PRO A 65 11.52 11.38 14.12
CA PRO A 65 12.77 11.23 14.88
C PRO A 65 13.34 9.81 14.81
N LEU A 66 12.48 8.79 14.95
CA LEU A 66 12.88 7.39 14.84
C LEU A 66 13.39 7.09 13.42
N GLU A 67 12.64 7.52 12.40
CA GLU A 67 13.03 7.31 11.01
C GLU A 67 14.40 7.96 10.69
N ARG A 68 14.62 9.20 11.15
CA ARG A 68 15.90 9.90 10.96
C ARG A 68 17.04 9.18 11.69
N TRP A 69 16.80 8.74 12.91
CA TRP A 69 17.79 7.99 13.68
C TRP A 69 18.16 6.68 12.97
N LEU A 70 17.18 5.90 12.49
CA LEU A 70 17.44 4.66 11.74
C LEU A 70 18.24 4.92 10.45
N LYS A 71 17.89 5.97 9.70
CA LYS A 71 18.64 6.35 8.48
C LYS A 71 20.10 6.70 8.79
N SER A 72 20.39 7.26 9.97
CA SER A 72 21.77 7.53 10.40
C SER A 72 22.58 6.28 10.75
N LYS A 73 21.92 5.13 10.93
CA LYS A 73 22.52 3.84 11.31
C LYS A 73 22.67 2.87 10.13
N VAL A 74 22.33 3.31 8.92
CA VAL A 74 22.52 2.52 7.70
C VAL A 74 23.99 2.16 7.53
N GLY A 75 24.27 0.90 7.22
CA GLY A 75 25.62 0.32 7.14
C GLY A 75 26.10 -0.36 8.41
N GLN A 76 25.34 -0.32 9.51
CA GLN A 76 25.67 -1.00 10.76
C GLN A 76 24.93 -2.35 10.90
N PRO A 77 25.48 -3.32 11.66
CA PRO A 77 24.77 -4.56 11.98
C PRO A 77 23.43 -4.28 12.67
N TRP A 78 22.35 -4.89 12.19
CA TRP A 78 21.00 -4.66 12.69
C TRP A 78 20.87 -4.94 14.19
N ASP A 79 21.49 -6.01 14.68
CA ASP A 79 21.41 -6.40 16.09
C ASP A 79 22.08 -5.37 16.99
N ALA A 80 23.18 -4.76 16.55
CA ALA A 80 23.85 -3.68 17.27
C ALA A 80 22.96 -2.42 17.31
N VAL A 81 22.33 -2.06 16.19
CA VAL A 81 21.38 -0.94 16.12
C VAL A 81 20.17 -1.19 17.02
N TYR A 82 19.59 -2.38 16.98
CA TYR A 82 18.47 -2.77 17.83
C TYR A 82 18.84 -2.72 19.31
N SER A 83 20.02 -3.26 19.67
CA SER A 83 20.54 -3.23 21.04
C SER A 83 20.75 -1.79 21.54
N GLU A 84 21.35 -0.91 20.72
CA GLU A 84 21.52 0.50 21.05
C GLU A 84 20.17 1.20 21.29
N LEU A 85 19.16 0.91 20.46
CA LEU A 85 17.82 1.48 20.66
C LEU A 85 17.23 1.01 21.99
N CYS A 86 17.30 -0.29 22.28
CA CYS A 86 16.79 -0.89 23.51
C CYS A 86 17.49 -0.36 24.77
N GLN A 87 18.76 0.07 24.69
CA GLN A 87 19.45 0.74 25.79
C GLN A 87 18.98 2.19 26.01
N LYS A 88 18.53 2.87 24.95
CA LYS A 88 18.08 4.27 24.99
C LYS A 88 16.61 4.44 25.37
N ILE A 89 15.81 3.38 25.32
CA ILE A 89 14.38 3.42 25.58
C ILE A 89 14.00 2.42 26.66
N GLU A 90 12.99 2.74 27.45
CA GLU A 90 12.46 1.81 28.44
C GLU A 90 11.46 0.84 27.79
N THR A 91 11.95 -0.30 27.30
CA THR A 91 11.19 -1.28 26.52
C THR A 91 10.05 -1.97 27.29
N LYS A 92 10.07 -1.92 28.63
CA LYS A 92 9.03 -2.49 29.49
C LYS A 92 7.78 -1.60 29.60
N THR A 93 7.89 -0.33 29.19
CA THR A 93 6.75 0.60 29.21
C THR A 93 5.89 0.43 27.96
N LEU A 94 4.61 0.80 28.06
CA LEU A 94 3.70 0.82 26.90
C LEU A 94 4.23 1.69 25.76
N ALA A 95 4.82 2.85 26.09
CA ALA A 95 5.45 3.73 25.12
C ALA A 95 6.64 3.07 24.41
N GLY A 96 7.51 2.40 25.17
CA GLY A 96 8.64 1.65 24.63
C GLY A 96 8.18 0.52 23.71
N GLN A 97 7.20 -0.29 24.14
CA GLN A 97 6.63 -1.36 23.32
C GLN A 97 5.97 -0.84 22.05
N HIS A 98 5.25 0.28 22.14
CA HIS A 98 4.64 0.96 20.98
C HIS A 98 5.69 1.44 19.98
N LEU A 99 6.80 2.01 20.48
CA LEU A 99 7.94 2.40 19.64
C LEU A 99 8.58 1.19 18.94
N ILE A 100 8.76 0.09 19.67
CA ILE A 100 9.28 -1.16 19.10
C ILE A 100 8.33 -1.73 18.03
N SER A 101 7.01 -1.64 18.23
CA SER A 101 6.03 -2.00 17.20
C SER A 101 6.24 -1.20 15.91
N HIS A 102 6.43 0.12 16.02
CA HIS A 102 6.76 0.96 14.87
C HIS A 102 8.10 0.61 14.24
N LEU A 103 9.12 0.26 15.03
CA LEU A 103 10.41 -0.20 14.52
C LEU A 103 10.24 -1.39 13.57
N TRP A 104 9.44 -2.38 13.97
CA TRP A 104 9.14 -3.55 13.15
C TRP A 104 8.37 -3.24 11.87
N GLN A 105 7.57 -2.17 11.87
CA GLN A 105 6.88 -1.68 10.68
C GLN A 105 7.79 -0.85 9.75
N MET A 106 8.84 -0.24 10.30
CA MET A 106 9.76 0.62 9.54
C MET A 106 10.89 -0.15 8.86
N VAL A 107 11.34 -1.25 9.48
CA VAL A 107 12.48 -2.03 8.99
C VAL A 107 12.02 -3.41 8.56
N GLU A 108 12.12 -3.69 7.26
CA GLU A 108 11.82 -5.03 6.73
C GLU A 108 12.96 -5.99 7.06
N ARG A 109 12.64 -7.06 7.78
CA ARG A 109 13.61 -8.08 8.21
C ARG A 109 13.55 -9.34 7.35
N HIS A 110 12.45 -9.54 6.64
CA HIS A 110 12.26 -10.70 5.77
C HIS A 110 12.39 -10.25 4.31
N VAL A 111 13.64 -10.18 3.85
CA VAL A 111 13.98 -9.74 2.49
C VAL A 111 14.45 -10.90 1.62
N ILE A 112 14.05 -10.85 0.35
CA ILE A 112 14.63 -11.67 -0.72
C ILE A 112 15.15 -10.75 -1.82
N PHE A 113 16.19 -11.19 -2.53
CA PHE A 113 16.70 -10.48 -3.70
C PHE A 113 16.17 -11.11 -4.98
N ILE A 114 15.60 -10.29 -5.86
CA ILE A 114 15.17 -10.65 -7.21
C ILE A 114 15.76 -9.59 -8.13
N ASP A 115 16.56 -9.99 -9.13
CA ASP A 115 17.24 -9.08 -10.06
C ASP A 115 18.01 -7.94 -9.37
N ARG A 116 18.72 -8.27 -8.28
CA ARG A 116 19.50 -7.34 -7.42
C ARG A 116 18.65 -6.29 -6.70
N LEU A 117 17.33 -6.39 -6.74
CA LEU A 117 16.42 -5.55 -5.99
C LEU A 117 15.91 -6.29 -4.74
N PRO A 118 15.83 -5.62 -3.58
CA PRO A 118 15.29 -6.22 -2.37
C PRO A 118 13.75 -6.19 -2.39
N TYR A 119 13.12 -7.32 -2.07
CA TYR A 119 11.67 -7.51 -1.98
C TYR A 119 11.26 -7.93 -0.57
N SER A 120 10.11 -7.44 -0.10
CA SER A 120 9.50 -7.92 1.15
C SER A 120 8.88 -9.30 0.95
N ARG A 121 9.18 -10.22 1.88
CA ARG A 121 8.63 -11.59 1.92
C ARG A 121 7.33 -11.67 2.75
N HIS A 122 6.86 -10.58 3.37
CA HIS A 122 5.77 -10.62 4.36
C HIS A 122 4.40 -11.02 3.78
N ASN A 123 4.19 -10.88 2.47
CA ASN A 123 2.96 -11.31 1.78
C ASN A 123 3.31 -12.24 0.61
N LEU A 124 3.13 -13.56 0.79
CA LEU A 124 3.38 -14.60 -0.22
C LEU A 124 2.64 -14.35 -1.55
N TYR A 125 1.50 -13.66 -1.52
CA TYR A 125 0.71 -13.33 -2.70
C TYR A 125 1.13 -12.03 -3.41
N HIS A 126 1.87 -11.16 -2.72
CA HIS A 126 2.16 -9.80 -3.20
C HIS A 126 3.56 -9.34 -2.76
N ALA A 127 4.59 -10.01 -3.26
CA ALA A 127 5.96 -9.51 -3.13
C ALA A 127 6.09 -8.19 -3.90
N TYR A 128 6.42 -7.12 -3.20
CA TYR A 128 6.72 -5.82 -3.81
C TYR A 128 8.18 -5.45 -3.58
N PRO A 129 8.82 -4.79 -4.56
CA PRO A 129 10.17 -4.29 -4.34
C PRO A 129 10.13 -3.21 -3.27
N LEU A 130 11.07 -3.30 -2.33
CA LEU A 130 11.35 -2.24 -1.38
C LEU A 130 11.80 -0.99 -2.17
N GLY A 131 11.39 0.19 -1.73
CA GLY A 131 11.61 1.42 -2.49
C GLY A 131 10.49 1.78 -3.47
N LYS A 132 9.45 0.96 -3.69
CA LYS A 132 8.40 1.24 -4.69
C LYS A 132 7.74 2.62 -4.55
N TRP A 133 7.44 3.03 -3.31
CA TRP A 133 6.68 4.28 -3.04
C TRP A 133 7.53 5.36 -2.39
N LYS A 134 8.41 4.94 -1.48
CA LYS A 134 9.31 5.76 -0.66
C LYS A 134 10.55 4.94 -0.33
N ASP A 135 11.59 5.59 0.16
CA ASP A 135 12.74 4.89 0.72
C ASP A 135 12.28 3.90 1.79
N ALA A 136 12.88 2.72 1.79
CA ALA A 136 12.57 1.66 2.74
C ALA A 136 13.85 1.17 3.41
N LEU A 137 13.78 0.96 4.72
CA LEU A 137 14.86 0.36 5.49
C LEU A 137 14.66 -1.15 5.53
N TYR A 138 15.76 -1.88 5.42
CA TYR A 138 15.70 -3.34 5.48
C TYR A 138 16.98 -3.94 6.04
N VAL A 139 16.89 -5.17 6.52
CA VAL A 139 18.05 -5.95 6.95
C VAL A 139 18.48 -6.84 5.80
N HIS A 140 19.74 -6.74 5.41
CA HIS A 140 20.30 -7.62 4.38
C HIS A 140 20.25 -9.08 4.88
N PRO A 141 19.68 -10.02 4.10
CA PRO A 141 19.39 -11.37 4.59
C PRO A 141 20.64 -12.17 4.96
N GLU A 142 21.76 -11.95 4.26
CA GLU A 142 23.02 -12.68 4.50
C GLU A 142 23.95 -12.00 5.53
N THR A 143 24.11 -10.68 5.44
CA THR A 143 25.07 -9.95 6.27
C THR A 143 24.47 -9.39 7.56
N GLY A 144 23.14 -9.35 7.68
CA GLY A 144 22.45 -8.76 8.83
C GLY A 144 22.62 -7.24 8.95
N ILE A 145 23.15 -6.57 7.93
CA ILE A 145 23.40 -5.12 7.95
C ILE A 145 22.11 -4.36 7.65
N LEU A 146 21.89 -3.25 8.35
CA LEU A 146 20.80 -2.32 8.04
C LEU A 146 21.11 -1.54 6.77
N CYS A 147 20.28 -1.72 5.75
CA CYS A 147 20.41 -1.12 4.43
C CYS A 147 19.24 -0.17 4.10
N LEU A 148 19.49 0.74 3.16
CA LEU A 148 18.49 1.66 2.62
C LEU A 148 18.19 1.30 1.16
N ALA A 149 16.97 0.84 0.90
CA ALA A 149 16.43 0.74 -0.44
C ALA A 149 15.89 2.12 -0.85
N LYS A 150 16.61 2.80 -1.74
CA LYS A 150 16.17 4.10 -2.27
C LYS A 150 14.86 3.94 -3.03
N LYS A 151 14.07 5.01 -3.02
CA LYS A 151 12.87 5.09 -3.83
C LYS A 151 13.19 4.78 -5.29
N LEU A 152 12.49 3.80 -5.84
CA LEU A 152 12.59 3.45 -7.25
C LEU A 152 12.10 4.63 -8.10
N PRO A 153 12.77 4.91 -9.22
CA PRO A 153 12.29 5.91 -10.16
C PRO A 153 10.87 5.52 -10.58
N LYS A 154 9.97 6.50 -10.63
CA LYS A 154 8.66 6.27 -11.24
C LYS A 154 8.93 5.87 -12.69
N ILE A 155 8.60 4.63 -13.04
CA ILE A 155 8.54 4.23 -14.44
C ILE A 155 7.51 5.19 -15.06
N PRO A 156 7.92 6.08 -15.98
CA PRO A 156 6.95 6.94 -16.64
C PRO A 156 5.92 6.02 -17.27
N LYS A 157 4.63 6.29 -17.02
CA LYS A 157 3.58 5.64 -17.82
C LYS A 157 3.92 6.02 -19.26
N LYS A 158 4.41 5.08 -20.06
CA LYS A 158 4.56 5.31 -21.50
C LYS A 158 3.21 5.83 -21.95
N LYS A 159 3.17 7.03 -22.54
CA LYS A 159 2.01 7.40 -23.32
C LYS A 159 1.83 6.25 -24.30
N PRO A 160 0.63 5.69 -24.42
CA PRO A 160 0.40 4.69 -25.43
C PRO A 160 0.45 5.38 -26.81
N ASP A 161 1.66 5.67 -27.32
CA ASP A 161 1.86 5.97 -28.75
C ASP A 161 1.48 4.72 -29.60
N ASP A 162 1.36 3.59 -28.91
CA ASP A 162 1.03 2.26 -29.40
C ASP A 162 -0.37 1.80 -28.98
N LEU A 163 -1.20 2.65 -28.36
CA LEU A 163 -2.57 2.27 -27.99
C LEU A 163 -3.58 3.41 -28.15
N VAL A 164 -4.58 3.14 -29.01
CA VAL A 164 -5.70 4.04 -29.30
C VAL A 164 -6.97 3.34 -28.85
N VAL A 165 -7.60 3.88 -27.81
CA VAL A 165 -8.86 3.35 -27.28
C VAL A 165 -10.00 3.89 -28.14
N VAL A 166 -10.72 3.00 -28.82
CA VAL A 166 -11.89 3.38 -29.63
C VAL A 166 -13.13 3.44 -28.75
N ASP A 167 -13.36 2.37 -27.97
CA ASP A 167 -14.45 2.26 -27.02
C ASP A 167 -14.08 1.30 -25.86
N LYS A 168 -15.03 1.01 -24.95
CA LYS A 168 -14.80 0.12 -23.78
C LYS A 168 -14.44 -1.32 -24.18
N TYR A 169 -14.82 -1.77 -25.37
CA TYR A 169 -14.67 -3.14 -25.86
C TYR A 169 -13.74 -3.25 -27.06
N LYS A 170 -13.18 -2.14 -27.57
CA LYS A 170 -12.32 -2.11 -28.74
C LYS A 170 -11.16 -1.14 -28.54
N GLU A 171 -9.96 -1.64 -28.77
CA GLU A 171 -8.77 -0.79 -28.84
C GLU A 171 -7.84 -1.23 -29.97
N TYR A 172 -7.12 -0.27 -30.53
CA TYR A 172 -5.99 -0.54 -31.38
C TYR A 172 -4.73 -0.59 -30.53
N ARG A 173 -3.92 -1.65 -30.68
CA ARG A 173 -2.66 -1.83 -29.97
C ARG A 173 -1.54 -2.21 -30.95
N LYS A 174 -0.38 -1.57 -30.85
CA LYS A 174 0.84 -1.95 -31.57
C LYS A 174 1.55 -3.06 -30.80
N ILE A 175 1.76 -4.21 -31.44
CA ILE A 175 2.46 -5.37 -30.89
C ILE A 175 3.49 -5.81 -31.93
N ASN A 176 4.77 -5.86 -31.57
CA ASN A 176 5.89 -6.23 -32.47
C ASN A 176 5.86 -5.46 -33.81
N ASP A 177 5.71 -4.14 -33.72
CA ASP A 177 5.60 -3.21 -34.85
C ASP A 177 4.40 -3.35 -35.79
N LEU A 178 3.42 -4.20 -35.44
CA LEU A 178 2.17 -4.36 -36.18
C LEU A 178 0.98 -3.86 -35.36
N TRP A 179 0.04 -3.18 -36.03
CA TRP A 179 -1.20 -2.73 -35.40
C TRP A 179 -2.24 -3.84 -35.41
N TYR A 180 -2.86 -4.07 -34.24
CA TYR A 180 -3.97 -4.98 -34.06
C TYR A 180 -5.19 -4.27 -33.49
N LEU A 181 -6.38 -4.62 -33.97
CA LEU A 181 -7.65 -4.34 -33.32
C LEU A 181 -7.93 -5.47 -32.34
N LEU A 182 -7.95 -5.12 -31.06
CA LEU A 182 -8.36 -6.01 -29.97
C LEU A 182 -9.82 -5.74 -29.66
N THR A 183 -10.63 -6.80 -29.71
CA THR A 183 -12.01 -6.77 -29.23
C THR A 183 -12.08 -7.53 -27.91
N PHE A 184 -12.65 -6.89 -26.92
CA PHE A 184 -12.79 -7.41 -25.57
C PHE A 184 -14.22 -7.82 -25.28
N ASP A 185 -14.38 -8.82 -24.42
CA ASP A 185 -15.69 -9.29 -23.98
C ASP A 185 -15.72 -9.51 -22.45
N ILE A 186 -16.93 -9.47 -21.89
CA ILE A 186 -17.17 -9.72 -20.47
C ILE A 186 -17.46 -11.22 -20.33
N PRO A 187 -16.75 -11.96 -19.48
CA PRO A 187 -17.06 -13.36 -19.25
C PRO A 187 -18.39 -13.47 -18.49
N CYS A 188 -19.45 -13.87 -19.18
CA CYS A 188 -20.67 -14.38 -18.55
C CYS A 188 -20.48 -15.87 -18.25
N GLY A 189 -19.84 -16.20 -17.12
CA GLY A 189 -19.70 -17.59 -16.64
C GLY A 189 -18.32 -17.97 -16.11
N ALA A 190 -18.17 -19.24 -15.73
CA ALA A 190 -16.92 -19.80 -15.20
C ALA A 190 -15.79 -19.72 -16.25
N ILE A 191 -14.72 -19.01 -15.89
CA ILE A 191 -13.60 -18.71 -16.79
C ILE A 191 -12.73 -19.96 -16.97
N ASP A 192 -12.61 -20.41 -18.22
CA ASP A 192 -11.72 -21.50 -18.59
C ASP A 192 -10.25 -21.04 -18.47
N LYS A 193 -9.45 -21.74 -17.65
CA LYS A 193 -8.10 -21.32 -17.21
C LYS A 193 -7.09 -21.17 -18.36
N LYS A 194 -7.42 -21.64 -19.57
CA LYS A 194 -6.58 -21.51 -20.77
C LYS A 194 -6.59 -20.12 -21.40
N LEU A 195 -7.57 -19.26 -21.11
CA LEU A 195 -7.73 -17.95 -21.75
C LEU A 195 -6.96 -16.82 -21.05
N HIS A 196 -5.89 -17.15 -20.32
CA HIS A 196 -5.31 -16.27 -19.30
C HIS A 196 -4.27 -15.26 -19.80
N SER A 197 -3.97 -15.19 -21.10
CA SER A 197 -2.76 -14.48 -21.53
C SER A 197 -2.82 -12.95 -21.41
N GLU A 198 -3.99 -12.30 -21.45
CA GLU A 198 -4.05 -10.82 -21.52
C GLU A 198 -5.33 -10.22 -20.90
N ILE A 199 -5.51 -10.34 -19.58
CA ILE A 199 -6.64 -9.73 -18.86
C ILE A 199 -6.38 -8.24 -18.60
N ARG A 200 -7.37 -7.38 -18.89
CA ARG A 200 -7.35 -5.96 -18.52
C ARG A 200 -8.30 -5.74 -17.34
N ASN A 201 -7.75 -5.39 -16.18
CA ASN A 201 -8.54 -5.05 -15.00
C ASN A 201 -9.04 -3.60 -15.09
N ILE A 202 -10.22 -3.40 -15.67
CA ILE A 202 -10.94 -2.11 -15.64
C ILE A 202 -12.38 -2.42 -15.21
N ASP A 203 -12.73 -2.11 -13.96
CA ASP A 203 -14.07 -2.24 -13.36
C ASP A 203 -14.78 -3.60 -13.58
N GLY A 204 -14.00 -4.66 -13.75
CA GLY A 204 -14.42 -6.01 -14.09
C GLY A 204 -13.33 -6.73 -14.88
N SER A 205 -13.29 -8.06 -14.82
CA SER A 205 -12.31 -8.89 -15.53
C SER A 205 -12.69 -8.99 -17.01
N ILE A 206 -12.29 -8.04 -17.83
CA ILE A 206 -12.53 -8.03 -19.27
C ILE A 206 -11.35 -8.77 -19.97
N TYR A 207 -11.64 -9.71 -20.89
CA TYR A 207 -10.63 -10.49 -21.61
C TYR A 207 -10.64 -10.18 -23.12
N ILE A 208 -9.53 -10.45 -23.81
CA ILE A 208 -9.44 -10.30 -25.27
C ILE A 208 -10.17 -11.47 -25.93
N ALA A 209 -11.33 -11.19 -26.54
CA ALA A 209 -12.10 -12.17 -27.29
C ALA A 209 -11.60 -12.35 -28.73
N ARG A 210 -11.08 -11.28 -29.34
CA ARG A 210 -10.61 -11.33 -30.74
C ARG A 210 -9.43 -10.40 -30.98
N ARG A 211 -8.45 -10.89 -31.75
CA ARG A 211 -7.32 -10.10 -32.25
C ARG A 211 -7.33 -10.14 -33.78
N ARG A 212 -7.43 -8.97 -34.43
CA ARG A 212 -7.37 -8.82 -35.89
C ARG A 212 -6.25 -7.85 -36.26
N GLN A 213 -5.39 -8.22 -37.20
CA GLN A 213 -4.38 -7.30 -37.73
C GLN A 213 -5.04 -6.18 -38.54
N CYS A 214 -4.57 -4.95 -38.35
CA CYS A 214 -5.10 -3.77 -39.02
C CYS A 214 -4.58 -3.65 -40.46
N ASN A 215 -5.44 -3.17 -41.35
CA ASN A 215 -5.09 -2.88 -42.74
C ASN A 215 -4.44 -1.49 -42.89
N LYS A 216 -3.76 -1.25 -44.02
CA LYS A 216 -3.05 0.02 -44.30
C LYS A 216 -3.91 1.28 -44.12
N LYS A 217 -5.21 1.22 -44.47
CA LYS A 217 -6.17 2.33 -44.28
C LYS A 217 -6.43 2.62 -42.79
N GLU A 218 -6.58 1.58 -41.98
CA GLU A 218 -6.84 1.69 -40.54
C GLU A 218 -5.60 2.23 -39.81
N ILE A 219 -4.40 1.76 -40.20
CA ILE A 219 -3.13 2.27 -39.67
C ILE A 219 -2.98 3.78 -39.95
N LYS A 220 -3.38 4.25 -41.13
CA LYS A 220 -3.35 5.69 -41.46
C LYS A 220 -4.27 6.52 -40.56
N LEU A 221 -5.45 6.01 -40.22
CA LEU A 221 -6.39 6.67 -39.30
C LEU A 221 -5.87 6.68 -37.86
N ILE A 222 -5.30 5.57 -37.40
CA ILE A 222 -4.69 5.44 -36.08
C ILE A 222 -3.54 6.45 -35.92
N LEU A 223 -2.65 6.52 -36.90
CA LEU A 223 -1.52 7.47 -36.89
C LEU A 223 -1.94 8.94 -36.97
N GLN A 224 -3.14 9.24 -37.49
CA GLN A 224 -3.71 10.61 -37.45
C GLN A 224 -4.25 10.99 -36.07
N GLN A 225 -4.65 10.03 -35.24
CA GLN A 225 -5.17 10.25 -33.89
C GLN A 225 -4.10 10.30 -32.80
N ILE A 226 -2.88 9.84 -33.10
CA ILE A 226 -1.74 9.81 -32.16
C ILE A 226 -0.88 11.08 -32.24
N LYS A 227 -1.04 11.90 -33.30
CA LYS A 227 -0.38 13.21 -33.44
C LYS A 227 -0.97 14.25 -32.48
#